data_AF-A0A093S0E9-F1
#
_entry.id   AF-A0A093S0E9-F1
#
_cell.length_a   1.000
_cell.length_b   1.000
_cell.length_c   1.000
_cell.angle_alpha   90.00
_cell.angle_beta   90.00
_cell.angle_gamma   90.00
#
_symmetry.space_group_name_H-M   'P 1'
#
loop_
_entity.id
_entity.type
_entity.pdbx_description
1 polymer ?
#
loop_
_entity_poly.entity_id
_entity_poly.type
_entity_poly.pdbx_seq_one_letter_code
_entity_poly.pdbx_strand_id
1 'polypeptide(L)'
;GLPLIGCRDTELVLTGWELDALALHQAGEASLALPRGTPCLPPALLPYLEQFKRITLWLGEDLRSWEAAKLFARKLSLKRCSLARPGNLQPRPLEALNQGLNFTKILRAALPASPKSIISFRQLREEVFGELANTEQVAGIKWVRFPELNKLLKGHRRGELTVFTGPTGSGKTTFISEYALDLCMQGVCTLWGSFEINNVRLAKIMLTQFAGRRLEDQLELYDEWADRFEDLPLYFMTFHGQQNIK
;
A
#
# COMPACT_ATOMS: atom_id res chain seq x y z
N GLY A 1 10.19 1.83 25.82
CA GLY A 1 10.57 2.90 24.89
C GLY A 1 10.15 4.26 25.41
N LEU A 2 8.87 4.61 25.31
CA LEU A 2 8.34 5.95 25.63
C LEU A 2 8.72 6.52 27.03
N PRO A 3 8.78 5.71 28.13
CA PRO A 3 9.19 6.23 29.44
C PRO A 3 10.70 6.54 29.56
N LEU A 4 11.51 6.07 28.61
CA LEU A 4 12.97 6.25 28.59
C LEU A 4 13.39 7.51 27.81
N ILE A 5 12.43 8.20 27.18
CA ILE A 5 12.68 9.39 26.38
C ILE A 5 12.38 10.61 27.24
N GLY A 6 13.40 11.44 27.46
CA GLY A 6 13.27 12.62 28.28
C GLY A 6 12.50 13.71 27.55
N CYS A 7 11.85 14.60 28.30
CA CYS A 7 11.19 15.81 27.78
C CYS A 7 12.17 16.80 27.07
N ARG A 8 13.47 16.44 26.97
CA ARG A 8 14.55 17.22 26.34
C ARG A 8 15.00 16.65 24.99
N ASP A 9 14.57 15.44 24.62
CA ASP A 9 15.00 14.83 23.37
C ASP A 9 14.21 15.41 22.21
N THR A 10 14.89 16.22 21.39
CA THR A 10 14.27 16.91 20.24
C THR A 10 14.35 16.08 18.95
N GLU A 11 15.21 15.07 18.93
CA GLU A 11 15.45 14.17 17.81
C GLU A 11 15.11 12.74 18.23
N LEU A 12 14.49 11.97 17.33
CA LEU A 12 14.07 10.60 17.58
C LEU A 12 14.46 9.70 16.40
N VAL A 13 14.93 8.50 16.67
CA VAL A 13 15.09 7.43 15.68
C VAL A 13 13.98 6.38 15.83
N LEU A 14 13.18 6.20 14.79
CA LEU A 14 12.14 5.16 14.73
C LEU A 14 12.66 3.93 14.00
N THR A 15 12.52 2.78 14.65
CA THR A 15 12.97 1.48 14.16
C THR A 15 11.80 0.51 14.00
N GLY A 16 11.98 -0.51 13.16
CA GLY A 16 10.98 -1.56 12.94
C GLY A 16 10.98 -2.65 14.00
N TRP A 17 12.05 -2.79 14.79
CA TRP A 17 12.29 -3.92 15.68
C TRP A 17 12.82 -3.44 17.03
N GLU A 18 12.47 -4.14 18.11
CA GLU A 18 12.87 -3.77 19.48
C GLU A 18 14.38 -3.88 19.70
N LEU A 19 15.03 -4.86 19.07
CA LEU A 19 16.49 -5.06 19.17
C LEU A 19 17.26 -3.90 18.55
N ASP A 20 16.77 -3.36 17.44
CA ASP A 20 17.37 -2.21 16.77
C ASP A 20 17.21 -0.93 17.62
N ALA A 21 16.05 -0.75 18.26
CA ALA A 21 15.87 0.34 19.22
C ALA A 21 16.84 0.23 20.40
N LEU A 22 17.05 -0.99 20.93
CA LEU A 22 17.95 -1.23 22.05
C LEU A 22 19.41 -0.97 21.66
N ALA A 23 19.83 -1.37 20.46
CA ALA A 23 21.17 -1.08 19.93
C ALA A 23 21.44 0.43 19.84
N LEU A 24 20.45 1.21 19.38
CA LEU A 24 20.55 2.68 19.33
C LEU A 24 20.56 3.32 20.71
N HIS A 25 19.75 2.79 21.63
CA HIS A 25 19.70 3.28 23.00
C HIS A 25 21.05 3.06 23.72
N GLN A 26 21.68 1.91 23.51
CA GLN A 26 23.03 1.62 24.02
C GLN A 26 24.07 2.59 23.44
N ALA A 27 23.88 3.06 22.21
CA ALA A 27 24.72 4.08 21.58
C ALA A 27 24.43 5.52 22.05
N GLY A 28 23.44 5.72 22.93
CA GLY A 28 23.07 7.03 23.46
C GLY A 28 22.10 7.83 22.60
N GLU A 29 21.50 7.22 21.57
CA GLU A 29 20.51 7.86 20.70
C GLU A 29 19.08 7.60 21.20
N ALA A 30 18.22 8.63 21.17
CA ALA A 30 16.81 8.48 21.53
C ALA A 30 16.09 7.64 20.46
N SER A 31 15.59 6.47 20.85
CA SER A 31 15.04 5.48 19.91
C SER A 31 13.68 4.92 20.35
N LEU A 32 12.84 4.61 19.36
CA LEU A 32 11.57 3.90 19.56
C LEU A 32 11.43 2.79 18.52
N ALA A 33 10.93 1.64 18.95
CA ALA A 33 10.48 0.57 18.07
C ALA A 33 8.98 0.69 17.82
N LEU A 34 8.57 0.39 16.59
CA LEU A 34 7.16 0.31 16.23
C LEU A 34 6.55 -0.99 16.80
N PRO A 35 5.44 -0.91 17.56
CA PRO A 35 4.88 -2.08 18.25
C PRO A 35 4.27 -3.14 17.32
N ARG A 36 4.07 -2.81 16.04
CA ARG A 36 3.62 -3.76 15.00
C ARG A 36 4.61 -3.85 13.83
N GLY A 37 5.84 -3.37 14.02
CA GLY A 37 6.89 -3.33 13.00
C GLY A 37 6.61 -2.42 11.80
N THR A 38 7.18 -2.78 10.65
CA THR A 38 7.10 -2.03 9.38
C THR A 38 5.77 -2.05 8.62
N PRO A 39 4.80 -2.98 8.80
CA PRO A 39 3.57 -2.99 7.99
C PRO A 39 2.55 -1.91 8.38
N CYS A 40 2.57 -1.42 9.63
CA CYS A 40 1.55 -0.48 10.08
C CYS A 40 2.10 0.48 11.15
N LEU A 41 1.91 1.78 10.93
CA LEU A 41 2.06 2.82 11.96
C LEU A 41 0.69 3.06 12.63
N PRO A 42 0.49 2.67 13.90
CA PRO A 42 -0.76 2.87 14.61
C PRO A 42 -1.09 4.36 14.79
N PRO A 43 -2.30 4.83 14.45
CA PRO A 43 -2.70 6.23 14.63
C PRO A 43 -2.57 6.73 16.07
N ALA A 44 -2.77 5.84 17.06
CA ALA A 44 -2.65 6.15 18.48
C ALA A 44 -1.25 6.63 18.89
N LEU A 45 -0.20 6.31 18.12
CA LEU A 45 1.17 6.77 18.40
C LEU A 45 1.47 8.16 17.86
N LEU A 46 0.65 8.71 16.96
CA LEU A 46 0.92 9.99 16.32
C LEU A 46 1.06 11.15 17.33
N PRO A 47 0.17 11.30 18.33
CA PRO A 47 0.29 12.40 19.31
C PRO A 47 1.59 12.31 20.11
N TYR A 48 2.04 11.10 20.45
CA TYR A 48 3.30 10.89 21.17
C TYR A 48 4.54 11.20 20.32
N LEU A 49 4.41 11.09 19.00
CA LEU A 49 5.48 11.42 18.06
C LEU A 49 5.50 12.91 17.70
N GLU A 50 4.45 13.67 17.97
CA GLU A 50 4.36 15.12 17.68
C GLU A 50 5.35 15.97 18.49
N GLN A 51 5.73 15.52 19.70
CA GLN A 51 6.70 16.24 20.53
C GLN A 51 8.10 16.37 19.90
N PHE A 52 8.46 15.48 18.97
CA PHE A 52 9.79 15.46 18.35
C PHE A 52 9.87 16.40 17.14
N LYS A 53 10.90 17.25 17.14
CA LYS A 53 11.17 18.22 16.06
C LYS A 53 11.79 17.56 14.84
N ARG A 54 12.56 16.48 15.02
CA ARG A 54 13.19 15.71 13.95
C ARG A 54 13.03 14.22 14.21
N ILE A 55 12.62 13.48 13.18
CA ILE A 55 12.37 12.05 13.26
C ILE A 55 13.16 11.37 12.14
N THR A 56 14.06 10.46 12.48
CA THR A 56 14.78 9.64 11.50
C THR A 56 14.15 8.25 11.47
N LEU A 57 13.66 7.82 10.30
CA LEU A 57 13.08 6.50 10.09
C LEU A 57 14.16 5.55 9.60
N TRP A 58 14.47 4.54 10.41
CA TRP A 58 15.45 3.49 10.13
C TRP A 58 14.79 2.11 10.34
N LEU A 59 13.94 1.75 9.39
CA LEU A 59 13.01 0.62 9.54
C LEU A 59 13.57 -0.73 9.07
N GLY A 60 14.69 -0.75 8.36
CA GLY A 60 15.35 -1.96 7.86
C GLY A 60 16.10 -1.72 6.55
N GLU A 61 16.60 -2.80 5.97
CA GLU A 61 17.43 -2.79 4.75
C GLU A 61 16.63 -3.06 3.46
N ASP A 62 15.44 -3.64 3.58
CA ASP A 62 14.65 -4.07 2.43
C ASP A 62 13.91 -2.91 1.76
N LEU A 63 13.63 -3.05 0.46
CA LEU A 63 12.83 -2.07 -0.31
C LEU A 63 11.44 -1.84 0.31
N ARG A 64 10.84 -2.89 0.88
CA ARG A 64 9.54 -2.80 1.59
C ARG A 64 9.62 -1.88 2.82
N SER A 65 10.72 -1.97 3.58
CA SER A 65 10.97 -1.13 4.77
C SER A 65 11.21 0.32 4.37
N TRP A 66 11.86 0.55 3.23
CA TRP A 66 12.05 1.87 2.63
C TRP A 66 10.73 2.51 2.18
N GLU A 67 9.87 1.75 1.48
CA GLU A 67 8.54 2.20 1.09
C GLU A 67 7.65 2.51 2.31
N ALA A 68 7.68 1.65 3.33
CA ALA A 68 6.99 1.88 4.59
C ALA A 68 7.47 3.18 5.26
N ALA A 69 8.78 3.43 5.27
CA ALA A 69 9.35 4.67 5.81
C ALA A 69 8.87 5.91 5.04
N LYS A 70 8.82 5.85 3.69
CA LYS A 70 8.24 6.92 2.85
C LYS A 70 6.76 7.18 3.20
N LEU A 71 5.96 6.13 3.40
CA LEU A 71 4.56 6.25 3.79
C LEU A 71 4.39 6.84 5.20
N PHE A 72 5.21 6.42 6.15
CA PHE A 72 5.16 6.92 7.53
C PHE A 72 5.58 8.39 7.61
N ALA A 73 6.58 8.81 6.83
CA ALA A 73 6.98 10.21 6.75
C ALA A 73 5.87 11.14 6.24
N ARG A 74 4.97 10.64 5.37
CA ARG A 74 3.77 11.39 4.95
C ARG A 74 2.80 11.61 6.11
N LYS A 75 2.63 10.61 6.98
CA LYS A 75 1.76 10.69 8.17
C LYS A 75 2.38 11.53 9.30
N LEU A 76 3.71 11.46 9.46
CA LEU A 76 4.47 12.14 10.50
C LEU A 76 4.97 13.53 10.08
N SER A 77 4.41 14.12 9.02
CA SER A 77 4.84 15.40 8.45
C SER A 77 6.25 15.36 7.83
N LEU A 78 6.30 15.44 6.50
CA LEU A 78 7.51 15.28 5.69
C LEU A 78 8.68 16.21 6.05
N LYS A 79 8.39 17.44 6.53
CA LYS A 79 9.41 18.46 6.84
C LYS A 79 10.32 18.09 8.01
N ARG A 80 9.84 17.24 8.93
CA ARG A 80 10.60 16.81 10.11
C ARG A 80 11.17 15.40 9.99
N CYS A 81 10.86 14.69 8.91
CA CYS A 81 11.26 13.31 8.74
C CYS A 81 12.53 13.20 7.87
N SER A 82 13.43 12.29 8.26
CA SER A 82 14.56 11.82 7.45
C SER A 82 14.50 10.30 7.34
N LEU A 83 15.03 9.73 6.26
CA LEU A 83 14.99 8.31 5.94
C LEU A 83 16.42 7.77 5.84
N ALA A 84 16.75 6.73 6.60
CA ALA A 84 18.01 6.01 6.46
C ALA A 84 18.00 5.19 5.16
N ARG A 85 19.04 5.31 4.31
CA ARG A 85 19.05 4.67 2.99
C ARG A 85 19.26 3.16 3.14
N PRO A 86 18.50 2.33 2.39
CA PRO A 86 18.82 0.92 2.27
C PRO A 86 20.10 0.77 1.42
N GLY A 87 21.02 -0.07 1.89
CA GLY A 87 22.21 -0.44 1.11
C GLY A 87 23.33 -1.03 1.97
N ASN A 88 24.28 -1.70 1.32
CA ASN A 88 25.37 -2.45 1.98
C ASN A 88 26.26 -1.62 2.93
N LEU A 89 26.21 -0.28 2.84
CA LEU A 89 26.99 0.65 3.68
C LEU A 89 26.19 1.19 4.89
N GLN A 90 24.89 0.89 4.98
CA GLN A 90 24.00 1.31 6.06
C GLN A 90 23.10 0.14 6.47
N PRO A 91 23.66 -0.85 7.20
CA PRO A 91 22.90 -2.03 7.62
C PRO A 91 21.88 -1.68 8.72
N ARG A 92 21.14 -2.65 9.23
CA ARG A 92 20.20 -2.47 10.36
C ARG A 92 20.94 -1.92 11.58
N PRO A 93 20.27 -1.15 12.46
CA PRO A 93 20.92 -0.59 13.64
C PRO A 93 21.69 -1.60 14.50
N LEU A 94 21.16 -2.81 14.69
CA LEU A 94 21.85 -3.87 15.40
C LEU A 94 23.15 -4.34 14.71
N GLU A 95 23.10 -4.51 13.39
CA GLU A 95 24.27 -4.92 12.61
C GLU A 95 25.31 -3.81 12.54
N ALA A 96 24.88 -2.57 12.43
CA ALA A 96 25.73 -1.39 12.51
C ALA A 96 26.47 -1.32 13.86
N LEU A 97 25.81 -1.68 14.97
CA LEU A 97 26.44 -1.78 16.28
C LEU A 97 27.53 -2.86 16.29
N ASN A 98 27.20 -4.06 15.80
CA ASN A 98 28.12 -5.20 15.76
C ASN A 98 29.36 -4.93 14.91
N GLN A 99 29.22 -4.13 13.85
CA GLN A 99 30.31 -3.72 12.97
C GLN A 99 31.08 -2.49 13.49
N GLY A 100 30.68 -1.91 14.62
CA GLY A 100 31.31 -0.71 15.19
C GLY A 100 31.13 0.55 14.33
N LEU A 101 30.07 0.62 13.53
CA LEU A 101 29.80 1.77 12.68
C LEU A 101 29.34 2.97 13.51
N ASN A 102 29.71 4.18 13.04
CA ASN A 102 29.33 5.40 13.72
C ASN A 102 27.88 5.81 13.37
N PHE A 103 26.97 5.64 14.33
CA PHE A 103 25.55 5.99 14.18
C PHE A 103 25.32 7.45 13.79
N THR A 104 26.05 8.40 14.39
CA THR A 104 25.93 9.82 14.09
C THR A 104 26.24 10.13 12.62
N LYS A 105 27.20 9.42 12.01
CA LYS A 105 27.52 9.54 10.58
C LYS A 105 26.37 9.02 9.71
N ILE A 106 25.74 7.91 10.09
CA ILE A 106 24.61 7.31 9.36
C ILE A 106 23.38 8.23 9.46
N LEU A 107 23.05 8.71 10.67
CA LEU A 107 21.94 9.63 10.92
C LEU A 107 22.10 10.96 10.17
N ARG A 108 23.34 11.50 10.09
CA ARG A 108 23.63 12.70 9.28
C ARG A 108 23.53 12.46 7.77
N ALA A 109 23.79 11.23 7.32
CA ALA A 109 23.67 10.85 5.91
C ALA A 109 22.22 10.47 5.51
N ALA A 110 21.30 10.41 6.47
CA ALA A 110 19.89 10.13 6.20
C ALA A 110 19.28 11.17 5.24
N LEU A 111 18.49 10.69 4.28
CA LEU A 111 17.85 11.52 3.27
C LEU A 111 16.67 12.28 3.88
N PRO A 112 16.51 13.59 3.66
CA PRO A 112 15.29 14.28 4.06
C PRO A 112 14.08 13.64 3.37
N ALA A 113 13.03 13.36 4.15
CA ALA A 113 11.79 12.78 3.64
C ALA A 113 10.93 13.82 2.91
N SER A 114 11.15 15.12 3.17
CA SER A 114 10.58 16.18 2.36
C SER A 114 11.14 16.05 0.94
N PRO A 115 10.31 15.80 -0.08
CA PRO A 115 10.78 15.90 -1.43
C PRO A 115 11.25 17.34 -1.63
N LYS A 116 12.48 17.51 -2.13
CA LYS A 116 12.75 18.74 -2.89
C LYS A 116 11.72 18.70 -4.01
N SER A 117 10.89 19.74 -4.16
CA SER A 117 9.90 19.83 -5.24
C SER A 117 10.53 19.67 -6.63
N ILE A 118 11.86 19.71 -6.71
CA ILE A 118 12.68 19.41 -7.86
C ILE A 118 13.75 18.39 -7.42
N ILE A 119 13.72 17.21 -8.04
CA ILE A 119 14.75 16.17 -7.92
C ILE A 119 15.43 15.97 -9.27
N SER A 120 16.69 15.53 -9.28
CA SER A 120 17.44 15.28 -10.52
C SER A 120 17.42 13.80 -10.92
N PHE A 121 17.62 13.49 -12.21
CA PHE A 121 17.74 12.11 -12.68
C PHE A 121 18.81 11.31 -11.93
N ARG A 122 19.91 11.96 -11.50
CA ARG A 122 20.94 11.32 -10.67
C ARG A 122 20.38 10.68 -9.40
N GLN A 123 19.34 11.27 -8.81
CA GLN A 123 18.68 10.77 -7.61
C GLN A 123 17.67 9.65 -7.92
N LEU A 124 17.13 9.61 -9.14
CA LEU A 124 16.17 8.61 -9.60
C LEU A 124 16.83 7.39 -10.27
N ARG A 125 18.10 7.50 -10.66
CA ARG A 125 18.78 6.54 -11.54
C ARG A 125 18.67 5.08 -11.09
N GLU A 126 18.81 4.81 -9.80
CA GLU A 126 18.71 3.45 -9.28
C GLU A 126 17.27 2.95 -9.19
N GLU A 127 16.31 3.81 -8.82
CA GLU A 127 14.88 3.47 -8.83
C GLU A 127 14.41 3.15 -10.26
N VAL A 128 14.82 3.98 -11.24
CA VAL A 128 14.54 3.76 -12.67
C VAL A 128 15.19 2.47 -13.17
N PHE A 129 16.44 2.19 -12.79
CA PHE A 129 17.08 0.92 -13.14
C PHE A 129 16.33 -0.27 -12.55
N GLY A 130 15.87 -0.17 -11.30
CA GLY A 130 15.07 -1.19 -10.63
C GLY A 130 13.75 -1.46 -11.34
N GLU A 131 13.04 -0.42 -11.79
CA GLU A 131 11.80 -0.57 -12.57
C GLU A 131 12.05 -1.20 -13.94
N LEU A 132 13.10 -0.80 -14.64
CA LEU A 132 13.46 -1.38 -15.94
C LEU A 132 13.89 -2.85 -15.83
N ALA A 133 14.68 -3.18 -14.79
CA ALA A 133 15.13 -4.55 -14.55
C ALA A 133 13.98 -5.49 -14.16
N ASN A 134 12.95 -4.97 -13.47
CA ASN A 134 11.80 -5.75 -12.99
C ASN A 134 10.52 -5.43 -13.76
N THR A 135 10.58 -5.46 -15.08
CA THR A 135 9.44 -5.11 -15.96
C THR A 135 8.17 -5.91 -15.65
N GLU A 136 8.31 -7.17 -15.21
CA GLU A 136 7.16 -8.03 -14.84
C GLU A 136 6.50 -7.62 -13.51
N GLN A 137 7.23 -7.03 -12.56
CA GLN A 137 6.66 -6.52 -11.31
C GLN A 137 5.88 -5.21 -11.52
N VAL A 138 6.23 -4.46 -12.56
CA VAL A 138 5.50 -3.26 -13.00
C VAL A 138 4.30 -3.63 -13.91
N ALA A 139 4.28 -4.84 -14.47
CA ALA A 139 3.15 -5.33 -15.24
C ALA A 139 1.93 -5.53 -14.32
N GLY A 140 0.78 -5.00 -14.73
CA GLY A 140 -0.45 -5.12 -13.96
C GLY A 140 -0.94 -6.56 -13.89
N ILE A 141 -1.89 -6.81 -12.98
CA ILE A 141 -2.55 -8.10 -12.82
C ILE A 141 -3.25 -8.44 -14.13
N LYS A 142 -2.85 -9.54 -14.76
CA LYS A 142 -3.37 -9.95 -16.06
C LYS A 142 -4.78 -10.50 -15.89
N TRP A 143 -5.69 -10.15 -16.80
CA TRP A 143 -7.02 -10.77 -16.79
C TRP A 143 -6.97 -12.20 -17.30
N VAL A 144 -7.65 -13.13 -16.64
CA VAL A 144 -7.71 -14.53 -17.10
C VAL A 144 -8.73 -14.66 -18.23
N ARG A 145 -9.91 -14.05 -18.06
CA ARG A 145 -11.02 -14.06 -19.02
C ARG A 145 -10.78 -13.15 -20.24
N PHE A 146 -9.81 -12.24 -20.19
CA PHE A 146 -9.55 -11.24 -21.25
C PHE A 146 -8.10 -11.25 -21.77
N PRO A 147 -7.64 -12.34 -22.43
CA PRO A 147 -6.27 -12.45 -22.92
C PRO A 147 -5.89 -11.39 -23.96
N GLU A 148 -6.82 -10.98 -24.83
CA GLU A 148 -6.55 -9.92 -25.81
C GLU A 148 -6.36 -8.54 -25.14
N LEU A 149 -7.11 -8.27 -24.06
CA LEU A 149 -6.95 -7.03 -23.30
C LEU A 149 -5.56 -6.94 -22.66
N ASN A 150 -5.00 -8.07 -22.24
CA ASN A 150 -3.62 -8.13 -21.74
C ASN A 150 -2.58 -7.77 -22.81
N LYS A 151 -2.83 -8.04 -24.09
CA LYS A 151 -1.90 -7.66 -25.16
C LYS A 151 -1.84 -6.15 -25.33
N LEU A 152 -2.99 -5.49 -25.19
CA LEU A 152 -3.16 -4.04 -25.35
C LEU A 152 -2.77 -3.25 -24.09
N LEU A 153 -3.36 -3.60 -22.94
CA LEU A 153 -3.24 -2.81 -21.70
C LEU A 153 -2.17 -3.34 -20.73
N LYS A 154 -1.68 -4.57 -20.95
CA LYS A 154 -0.70 -5.23 -20.08
C LYS A 154 -1.18 -5.45 -18.63
N GLY A 155 -2.48 -5.58 -18.39
CA GLY A 155 -3.06 -5.91 -17.08
C GLY A 155 -3.50 -4.70 -16.27
N HIS A 156 -4.14 -4.96 -15.13
CA HIS A 156 -4.62 -3.95 -14.18
C HIS A 156 -3.47 -3.44 -13.29
N ARG A 157 -2.98 -2.20 -13.49
CA ARG A 157 -1.87 -1.63 -12.70
C ARG A 157 -2.38 -0.77 -11.55
N ARG A 158 -1.67 -0.84 -10.42
CA ARG A 158 -1.98 -0.03 -9.24
C ARG A 158 -1.71 1.46 -9.52
N GLY A 159 -2.64 2.32 -9.13
CA GLY A 159 -2.52 3.77 -9.30
C GLY A 159 -3.03 4.30 -10.65
N GLU A 160 -3.47 3.43 -11.56
CA GLU A 160 -4.11 3.85 -12.81
C GLU A 160 -5.59 4.16 -12.62
N LEU A 161 -6.08 5.10 -13.43
CA LEU A 161 -7.51 5.38 -13.60
C LEU A 161 -7.93 4.94 -15.00
N THR A 162 -8.76 3.90 -15.09
CA THR A 162 -9.37 3.47 -16.36
C THR A 162 -10.77 4.03 -16.46
N VAL A 163 -11.06 4.73 -17.56
CA VAL A 163 -12.39 5.24 -17.88
C VAL A 163 -12.99 4.41 -19.01
N PHE A 164 -14.11 3.74 -18.74
CA PHE A 164 -14.84 2.97 -19.74
C PHE A 164 -16.11 3.71 -20.14
N THR A 165 -16.26 4.00 -21.44
CA THR A 165 -17.35 4.82 -21.97
C THR A 165 -17.97 4.19 -23.22
N GLY A 166 -19.21 4.56 -23.52
CA GLY A 166 -20.01 4.01 -24.60
C GLY A 166 -21.50 4.37 -24.44
N PRO A 167 -22.31 4.19 -25.49
CA PRO A 167 -23.73 4.53 -25.45
C PRO A 167 -24.53 3.70 -24.44
N THR A 168 -25.70 4.17 -24.05
CA THR A 168 -26.61 3.40 -23.17
C THR A 168 -26.99 2.09 -23.83
N GLY A 169 -27.04 1.00 -23.06
CA GLY A 169 -27.33 -0.33 -23.59
C GLY A 169 -26.16 -1.02 -24.30
N SER A 170 -24.98 -0.41 -24.41
CA SER A 170 -23.81 -1.02 -25.06
C SER A 170 -23.11 -2.11 -24.24
N GLY A 171 -23.68 -2.52 -23.10
CA GLY A 171 -23.08 -3.54 -22.23
C GLY A 171 -21.97 -3.07 -21.29
N LYS A 172 -21.82 -1.76 -21.05
CA LYS A 172 -20.75 -1.21 -20.18
C LYS A 172 -20.71 -1.86 -18.79
N THR A 173 -21.85 -1.86 -18.11
CA THR A 173 -21.95 -2.42 -16.76
C THR A 173 -21.65 -3.91 -16.78
N THR A 174 -22.18 -4.65 -17.77
CA THR A 174 -21.94 -6.07 -17.96
C THR A 174 -20.45 -6.38 -18.17
N PHE A 175 -19.76 -5.56 -18.96
CA PHE A 175 -18.33 -5.72 -19.18
C PHE A 175 -17.52 -5.41 -17.92
N ILE A 176 -17.82 -4.29 -17.25
CA ILE A 176 -17.08 -3.87 -16.05
C ILE A 176 -17.33 -4.83 -14.89
N SER A 177 -18.53 -5.40 -14.76
CA SER A 177 -18.86 -6.45 -13.78
C SER A 177 -18.03 -7.71 -14.00
N GLU A 178 -17.94 -8.17 -15.25
CA GLU A 178 -17.09 -9.31 -15.62
C GLU A 178 -15.60 -9.04 -15.40
N TYR A 179 -15.12 -7.85 -15.80
CA TYR A 179 -13.75 -7.38 -15.60
C TYR A 179 -13.36 -7.36 -14.12
N ALA A 180 -14.25 -6.84 -13.27
CA ALA A 180 -14.01 -6.73 -11.84
C ALA A 180 -14.04 -8.12 -11.19
N LEU A 181 -14.97 -8.99 -11.61
CA LEU A 181 -15.08 -10.36 -11.14
C LEU A 181 -13.81 -11.16 -11.46
N ASP A 182 -13.26 -11.04 -12.67
CA ASP A 182 -12.03 -11.72 -13.06
C ASP A 182 -10.84 -11.35 -12.15
N LEU A 183 -10.71 -10.08 -11.78
CA LEU A 183 -9.69 -9.64 -10.82
C LEU A 183 -9.99 -10.16 -9.40
N CYS A 184 -11.25 -10.12 -8.99
CA CYS A 184 -11.69 -10.55 -7.67
C CYS A 184 -11.44 -12.06 -7.45
N MET A 185 -11.71 -12.89 -8.46
CA MET A 185 -11.41 -14.33 -8.47
C MET A 185 -9.91 -14.63 -8.36
N GLN A 186 -9.05 -13.69 -8.75
CA GLN A 186 -7.59 -13.77 -8.58
C GLN A 186 -7.13 -13.25 -7.21
N GLY A 187 -8.06 -12.91 -6.30
CA GLY A 187 -7.77 -12.42 -4.95
C GLY A 187 -7.62 -10.90 -4.84
N VAL A 188 -7.95 -10.14 -5.90
CA VAL A 188 -7.91 -8.67 -5.84
C VAL A 188 -9.12 -8.15 -5.07
N CYS A 189 -8.87 -7.55 -3.92
CA CYS A 189 -9.90 -6.90 -3.12
C CYS A 189 -10.58 -5.79 -3.93
N THR A 190 -11.90 -5.92 -4.13
CA THR A 190 -12.67 -5.13 -5.08
C THR A 190 -13.84 -4.46 -4.37
N LEU A 191 -13.98 -3.14 -4.56
CA LEU A 191 -15.12 -2.36 -4.07
C LEU A 191 -15.92 -1.80 -5.24
N TRP A 192 -17.23 -2.11 -5.28
CA TRP A 192 -18.16 -1.59 -6.27
C TRP A 192 -18.96 -0.40 -5.75
N GLY A 193 -18.81 0.75 -6.42
CA GLY A 193 -19.65 1.93 -6.23
C GLY A 193 -20.63 2.09 -7.39
N SER A 194 -21.84 1.55 -7.26
CA SER A 194 -22.87 1.66 -8.30
C SER A 194 -23.88 2.75 -7.96
N PHE A 195 -23.88 3.83 -8.73
CA PHE A 195 -24.78 4.98 -8.51
C PHE A 195 -26.05 4.95 -9.39
N GLU A 196 -26.08 4.08 -10.40
CA GLU A 196 -27.20 3.94 -11.34
C GLU A 196 -28.01 2.66 -11.08
N ILE A 197 -27.35 1.56 -10.71
CA ILE A 197 -27.98 0.23 -10.58
C ILE A 197 -27.96 -0.21 -9.11
N ASN A 198 -29.12 -0.66 -8.61
CA ASN A 198 -29.25 -1.20 -7.25
C ASN A 198 -28.33 -2.42 -7.02
N ASN A 199 -27.71 -2.52 -5.84
CA ASN A 199 -26.79 -3.60 -5.48
C ASN A 199 -27.36 -5.01 -5.69
N VAL A 200 -28.64 -5.26 -5.39
CA VAL A 200 -29.26 -6.58 -5.59
C VAL A 200 -29.24 -6.96 -7.07
N ARG A 201 -29.54 -6.01 -7.96
CA ARG A 201 -29.54 -6.24 -9.41
C ARG A 201 -28.13 -6.42 -9.95
N LEU A 202 -27.17 -5.65 -9.43
CA LEU A 202 -25.76 -5.80 -9.78
C LEU A 202 -25.19 -7.14 -9.31
N ALA A 203 -25.42 -7.50 -8.05
CA ALA A 203 -24.99 -8.76 -7.46
C ALA A 203 -25.59 -9.96 -8.21
N LYS A 204 -26.87 -9.88 -8.60
CA LYS A 204 -27.49 -10.88 -9.48
C LYS A 204 -26.71 -11.05 -10.79
N ILE A 205 -26.37 -9.95 -11.47
CA ILE A 205 -25.59 -10.01 -12.73
C ILE A 205 -24.22 -10.66 -12.49
N MET A 206 -23.51 -10.23 -11.44
CA MET A 206 -22.18 -10.74 -11.10
C MET A 206 -22.21 -12.22 -10.70
N LEU A 207 -23.22 -12.66 -9.94
CA LEU A 207 -23.39 -14.05 -9.55
C LEU A 207 -23.64 -14.95 -10.76
N THR A 208 -24.52 -14.53 -11.69
CA THR A 208 -24.76 -15.24 -12.95
C THR A 208 -23.48 -15.32 -13.81
N GLN A 209 -22.71 -14.22 -13.87
CA GLN A 209 -21.40 -14.16 -14.54
C GLN A 209 -20.33 -15.06 -13.90
N PHE A 210 -20.35 -15.17 -12.58
CA PHE A 210 -19.47 -16.04 -11.82
C PHE A 210 -19.79 -17.52 -12.07
N ALA A 211 -21.08 -17.87 -12.05
CA ALA A 211 -21.54 -19.22 -12.29
C ALA A 211 -21.39 -19.68 -13.76
N GLY A 212 -21.23 -18.73 -14.70
CA GLY A 212 -21.12 -19.00 -16.14
C GLY A 212 -22.37 -19.63 -16.73
N ARG A 213 -23.52 -19.49 -16.05
CA ARG A 213 -24.80 -20.14 -16.39
C ARG A 213 -25.97 -19.26 -15.94
N ARG A 214 -27.14 -19.49 -16.54
CA ARG A 214 -28.38 -18.79 -16.19
C ARG A 214 -29.01 -19.41 -14.95
N LEU A 215 -28.68 -18.88 -13.78
CA LEU A 215 -29.19 -19.38 -12.50
C LEU A 215 -30.71 -19.23 -12.37
N GLU A 216 -31.36 -18.33 -13.12
CA GLU A 216 -32.82 -18.25 -13.14
C GLU A 216 -33.50 -19.53 -13.63
N ASP A 217 -32.80 -20.29 -14.49
CA ASP A 217 -33.29 -21.54 -15.06
C ASP A 217 -32.89 -22.77 -14.20
N GLN A 218 -32.05 -22.58 -13.18
CA GLN A 218 -31.44 -23.62 -12.34
C GLN A 218 -31.33 -23.16 -10.87
N LEU A 219 -32.46 -22.78 -10.27
CA LEU A 219 -32.52 -22.22 -8.92
C LEU A 219 -32.04 -23.21 -7.84
N GLU A 220 -32.09 -24.50 -8.11
CA GLU A 220 -31.55 -25.55 -7.24
C GLU A 220 -30.04 -25.45 -7.01
N LEU A 221 -29.31 -24.77 -7.91
CA LEU A 221 -27.87 -24.52 -7.76
C LEU A 221 -27.56 -23.17 -7.09
N TYR A 222 -28.59 -22.37 -6.74
CA TYR A 222 -28.39 -21.01 -6.25
C TYR A 222 -27.51 -20.97 -5.00
N ASP A 223 -27.83 -21.77 -3.98
CA ASP A 223 -27.11 -21.76 -2.70
C ASP A 223 -25.63 -22.15 -2.89
N GLU A 224 -25.34 -23.18 -3.71
CA GLU A 224 -23.96 -23.59 -4.02
C GLU A 224 -23.13 -22.45 -4.63
N TRP A 225 -23.70 -21.74 -5.61
CA TRP A 225 -22.99 -20.63 -6.26
C TRP A 225 -22.94 -19.38 -5.39
N ALA A 226 -23.96 -19.13 -4.58
CA ALA A 226 -23.99 -18.03 -3.63
C ALA A 226 -22.89 -18.19 -2.58
N ASP A 227 -22.77 -19.36 -1.94
CA ASP A 227 -21.72 -19.65 -0.96
C ASP A 227 -20.33 -19.40 -1.54
N ARG A 228 -20.07 -19.90 -2.76
CA ARG A 228 -18.79 -19.69 -3.46
C ARG A 228 -18.55 -18.23 -3.86
N PHE A 229 -19.61 -17.47 -4.09
CA PHE A 229 -19.53 -16.06 -4.42
C PHE A 229 -19.26 -15.21 -3.17
N GLU A 230 -19.76 -15.61 -2.01
CA GLU A 230 -19.49 -14.97 -0.72
C GLU A 230 -18.02 -15.05 -0.30
N ASP A 231 -17.30 -16.10 -0.73
CA ASP A 231 -15.86 -16.26 -0.48
C ASP A 231 -14.99 -15.24 -1.24
N LEU A 232 -15.54 -14.53 -2.23
CA LEU A 232 -14.80 -13.54 -3.01
C LEU A 232 -14.53 -12.26 -2.18
N PRO A 233 -13.36 -11.62 -2.32
CA PRO A 233 -13.07 -10.34 -1.66
C PRO A 233 -13.77 -9.16 -2.38
N LEU A 234 -15.10 -9.23 -2.48
CA LEU A 234 -15.97 -8.30 -3.19
C LEU A 234 -16.88 -7.56 -2.21
N TYR A 235 -16.87 -6.23 -2.28
CA TYR A 235 -17.66 -5.36 -1.42
C TYR A 235 -18.48 -4.37 -2.25
N PHE A 236 -19.62 -3.93 -1.73
CA PHE A 236 -20.48 -2.96 -2.39
C PHE A 236 -20.66 -1.72 -1.50
N MET A 237 -20.59 -0.54 -2.10
CA MET A 237 -21.00 0.69 -1.42
C MET A 237 -22.52 0.68 -1.21
N THR A 238 -22.99 1.27 -0.12
CA THR A 238 -24.42 1.36 0.20
C THR A 238 -25.12 2.55 -0.49
N PHE A 239 -24.38 3.30 -1.32
CA PHE A 239 -24.89 4.48 -2.01
C PHE A 239 -25.66 4.08 -3.26
N HIS A 240 -26.94 4.47 -3.34
CA HIS A 240 -27.79 4.29 -4.52
C HIS A 240 -28.53 5.60 -4.79
N GLY A 241 -28.50 6.07 -6.06
CA GLY A 241 -29.18 7.29 -6.48
C GLY A 241 -28.51 8.60 -6.03
N GLN A 242 -29.23 9.72 -6.19
CA GLN A 242 -28.77 11.04 -5.70
C GLN A 242 -28.79 11.06 -4.18
N GLN A 243 -27.61 11.09 -3.56
CA GLN A 243 -27.50 11.49 -2.17
C GLN A 243 -27.30 13.01 -2.10
N ASN A 244 -28.15 13.68 -1.32
CA ASN A 244 -27.92 15.08 -0.98
C ASN A 244 -26.59 15.18 -0.24
N ILE A 245 -25.67 15.94 -0.81
CA ILE A 245 -24.46 16.38 -0.13
C ILE A 245 -24.95 17.29 1.01
N LYS A 246 -24.89 16.79 2.25
CA LYS A 246 -25.05 17.63 3.45
C LYS A 246 -23.71 18.22 3.84
#